data_AF-A0A1G9M0P0-F1
#
_entry.id   AF-A0A1G9M0P0-F1
#
_cell.length_a   1.000
_cell.length_b   1.000
_cell.length_c   1.000
_cell.angle_alpha   90.00
_cell.angle_beta   90.00
_cell.angle_gamma   90.00
#
_symmetry.space_group_name_H-M   'P 1'
#
loop_
_entity.id
_entity.type
_entity.pdbx_description
1 polymer ?
#
loop_
_entity_poly.entity_id
_entity_poly.type
_entity_poly.pdbx_seq_one_letter_code
_entity_poly.pdbx_strand_id
1 'polypeptide(L)'
;MDGTINRAIGLWESWHRKQEMLESVFGSGIAAELNKEKFEFLSAGVARISPSASPDEKLVLAMLKKTTARLEKQIYPNPVLRVLRRLKSLVYDRPVQTARLRQLKADNIVSLSSELGSIGVNPERLNLEKRLDFENPRLDIAVVSAYGADHNFQMKLHMEKNDSEAYQLNGYTAMLKDPVNPEKSRSYTFDAAGGINAREAAKLLQGRSVLKHYQIGENRMGSKWLQLDFKNLDIDGKPVLKEMGADYEFNISQQVAKIASALEKWELTSARVLDGLEKGNQILLKGVGGETTFLEANAIDKQVVLRNEQGKSVAVESLVSAKKTQMEKPKSLKLTKSRKKEQSQSLVV
;
A
#
# COMPACT_ATOMS: atom_id res chain seq x y z
N MET A 1 -16.34 0.01 -14.06
CA MET A 1 -16.06 -0.88 -15.20
C MET A 1 -14.58 -1.17 -15.14
N ASP A 2 -14.22 -2.30 -14.53
CA ASP A 2 -12.82 -2.67 -14.40
C ASP A 2 -12.29 -2.97 -15.79
N GLY A 3 -11.25 -2.24 -16.21
CA GLY A 3 -10.56 -2.45 -17.47
C GLY A 3 -9.78 -3.75 -17.43
N THR A 4 -10.49 -4.89 -17.42
CA THR A 4 -9.88 -6.21 -17.54
C THR A 4 -9.23 -6.30 -18.90
N ILE A 5 -7.91 -6.14 -18.93
CA ILE A 5 -7.09 -6.28 -20.12
C ILE A 5 -7.37 -7.66 -20.71
N ASN A 6 -7.73 -7.71 -21.99
CA ASN A 6 -8.02 -8.96 -22.70
C ASN A 6 -6.75 -9.83 -22.73
N ARG A 7 -6.78 -10.99 -22.08
CA ARG A 7 -5.59 -11.87 -21.93
C ARG A 7 -5.00 -12.30 -23.25
N ALA A 8 -5.84 -12.48 -24.27
CA ALA A 8 -5.37 -12.86 -25.60
C ALA A 8 -4.64 -11.71 -26.30
N ILE A 9 -5.02 -10.45 -26.04
CA ILE A 9 -4.27 -9.26 -26.51
C ILE A 9 -2.95 -9.15 -25.74
N GLY A 10 -2.98 -9.29 -24.41
CA GLY A 10 -1.78 -9.27 -23.57
C GLY A 10 -0.75 -10.34 -23.95
N LEU A 11 -1.21 -11.54 -24.34
CA LEU A 11 -0.35 -12.60 -24.87
C LEU A 11 0.38 -12.15 -26.15
N TRP A 12 -0.33 -11.50 -27.07
CA TRP A 12 0.26 -10.99 -28.30
C TRP A 12 1.27 -9.87 -28.04
N GLU A 13 0.95 -8.91 -27.17
CA GLU A 13 1.85 -7.83 -26.78
C GLU A 13 3.11 -8.34 -26.06
N SER A 14 2.95 -9.37 -25.23
CA SER A 14 4.08 -10.03 -24.55
C SER A 14 5.02 -10.70 -25.55
N TRP A 15 4.47 -11.35 -26.58
CA TRP A 15 5.30 -11.86 -27.68
C TRP A 15 5.99 -10.74 -28.44
N HIS A 16 5.28 -9.65 -28.76
CA HIS A 16 5.83 -8.54 -29.54
C HIS A 16 7.05 -7.92 -28.85
N ARG A 17 6.95 -7.63 -27.55
CA ARG A 17 8.08 -7.15 -26.73
C ARG A 17 9.25 -8.12 -26.72
N LYS A 18 8.97 -9.42 -26.57
CA LYS A 18 10.02 -10.45 -26.62
C LYS A 18 10.73 -10.48 -27.98
N GLN A 19 9.96 -10.36 -29.06
CA GLN A 19 10.48 -10.31 -30.42
C GLN A 19 11.38 -9.07 -30.62
N GLU A 20 10.94 -7.88 -30.22
CA GLU A 20 11.76 -6.66 -30.30
C GLU A 20 13.07 -6.78 -29.52
N MET A 21 13.02 -7.35 -28.31
CA MET A 21 14.20 -7.62 -27.51
C MET A 21 15.17 -8.58 -28.22
N LEU A 22 14.68 -9.71 -28.74
CA LEU A 22 15.51 -10.68 -29.46
C LEU A 22 16.11 -10.10 -30.74
N GLU A 23 15.33 -9.36 -31.51
CA GLU A 23 15.80 -8.68 -32.73
C GLU A 23 16.85 -7.61 -32.40
N SER A 24 16.72 -6.91 -31.26
CA SER A 24 17.72 -5.93 -30.82
C SER A 24 19.06 -6.56 -30.47
N VAL A 25 19.06 -7.77 -29.90
CA VAL A 25 20.28 -8.46 -29.44
C VAL A 25 20.95 -9.26 -30.56
N PHE A 26 20.15 -9.95 -31.38
CA PHE A 26 20.65 -10.92 -32.37
C PHE A 26 20.51 -10.45 -33.82
N GLY A 27 19.89 -9.29 -34.07
CA GLY A 27 19.63 -8.77 -35.42
C GLY A 27 18.54 -9.53 -36.17
N SER A 28 18.35 -9.22 -37.46
CA SER A 28 17.28 -9.78 -38.30
C SER A 28 17.55 -11.20 -38.83
N GLY A 29 18.69 -11.81 -38.48
CA GLY A 29 19.12 -13.12 -39.00
C GLY A 29 18.40 -14.33 -38.39
N ILE A 30 17.66 -14.15 -37.29
CA ILE A 30 17.03 -15.22 -36.50
C ILE A 30 15.55 -15.48 -36.85
N ALA A 31 15.09 -15.05 -38.03
CA ALA A 31 13.66 -15.04 -38.37
C ALA A 31 13.01 -16.44 -38.36
N ALA A 32 13.77 -17.50 -38.69
CA ALA A 32 13.27 -18.87 -38.71
C ALA A 32 13.08 -19.43 -37.29
N GLU A 33 14.07 -19.22 -36.43
CA GLU A 33 14.06 -19.58 -35.01
C GLU A 33 12.96 -18.82 -34.27
N LEU A 34 12.81 -17.53 -34.58
CA LEU A 34 11.78 -16.65 -34.03
C LEU A 34 10.37 -17.13 -34.38
N ASN A 35 10.14 -17.61 -35.62
CA ASN A 35 8.84 -18.19 -36.00
C ASN A 35 8.51 -19.45 -35.21
N LYS A 36 9.51 -20.31 -34.96
CA LYS A 36 9.32 -21.52 -34.14
C LYS A 36 8.96 -21.15 -32.71
N GLU A 37 9.71 -20.22 -32.12
CA GLU A 37 9.46 -19.77 -30.75
C GLU A 37 8.11 -19.05 -30.64
N LYS A 38 7.74 -18.22 -31.63
CA LYS A 38 6.43 -17.57 -31.73
C LYS A 38 5.30 -18.58 -31.71
N PHE A 39 5.44 -19.64 -32.50
CA PHE A 39 4.46 -20.71 -32.54
C PHE A 39 4.31 -21.38 -31.17
N GLU A 40 5.43 -21.76 -30.53
CA GLU A 40 5.40 -22.45 -29.24
C GLU A 40 4.80 -21.58 -28.14
N PHE A 41 5.21 -20.30 -28.08
CA PHE A 41 4.69 -19.33 -27.13
C PHE A 41 3.18 -19.10 -27.29
N LEU A 42 2.73 -18.79 -28.50
CA LEU A 42 1.32 -18.50 -28.76
C LEU A 42 0.44 -19.75 -28.63
N SER A 43 0.91 -20.92 -29.07
CA SER A 43 0.13 -22.17 -28.94
C SER A 43 -0.05 -22.57 -27.47
N ALA A 44 0.98 -22.41 -26.63
CA ALA A 44 0.89 -22.64 -25.19
C ALA A 44 -0.08 -21.64 -24.53
N GLY A 45 0.04 -20.34 -24.82
CA GLY A 45 -0.86 -19.32 -24.28
C GLY A 45 -2.32 -19.52 -24.70
N VAL A 46 -2.58 -19.84 -25.96
CA VAL A 46 -3.94 -20.17 -26.45
C VAL A 46 -4.50 -21.40 -25.72
N ALA A 47 -3.69 -22.43 -25.48
CA ALA A 47 -4.13 -23.61 -24.74
C ALA A 47 -4.50 -23.30 -23.28
N ARG A 48 -3.83 -22.34 -22.65
CA ARG A 48 -4.12 -21.88 -21.27
C ARG A 48 -5.37 -21.01 -21.19
N ILE A 49 -5.57 -20.10 -22.13
CA ILE A 49 -6.70 -19.13 -22.10
C ILE A 49 -8.00 -19.78 -22.58
N SER A 50 -7.94 -20.62 -23.63
CA SER A 50 -9.15 -21.14 -24.30
C SER A 50 -10.19 -21.82 -23.40
N PRO A 51 -9.85 -22.52 -22.29
CA PRO A 51 -10.85 -23.13 -21.40
C PRO A 51 -11.68 -22.13 -20.59
N SER A 52 -11.14 -20.94 -20.31
CA SER A 52 -11.76 -19.93 -19.43
C SER A 52 -12.02 -18.61 -20.15
N ALA A 53 -12.11 -18.64 -21.49
CA ALA A 53 -12.13 -17.45 -22.32
C ALA A 53 -13.47 -16.68 -22.24
N SER A 54 -13.39 -15.37 -22.01
CA SER A 54 -14.53 -14.45 -22.08
C SER A 54 -15.03 -14.27 -23.53
N PRO A 55 -16.26 -13.75 -23.75
CA PRO A 55 -16.78 -13.50 -25.09
C PRO A 55 -15.84 -12.65 -25.98
N ASP A 56 -15.24 -11.60 -25.42
CA ASP A 56 -14.33 -10.70 -26.14
C ASP A 56 -12.98 -11.37 -26.46
N GLU A 57 -12.51 -12.26 -25.57
CA GLU A 57 -11.29 -13.05 -25.79
C GLU A 57 -11.47 -14.06 -26.92
N LYS A 58 -12.68 -14.60 -27.14
CA LYS A 58 -12.92 -15.63 -28.18
C LYS A 58 -12.57 -15.13 -29.58
N LEU A 59 -12.85 -13.86 -29.89
CA LEU A 59 -12.53 -13.26 -31.19
C LEU A 59 -11.01 -13.21 -31.40
N VAL A 60 -10.28 -12.69 -30.42
CA VAL A 60 -8.82 -12.58 -30.48
C VAL A 60 -8.18 -13.97 -30.50
N LEU A 61 -8.68 -14.91 -29.69
CA LEU A 61 -8.22 -16.30 -29.71
C LEU A 61 -8.47 -16.98 -31.06
N ALA A 62 -9.56 -16.68 -31.77
CA ALA A 62 -9.79 -17.20 -33.11
C ALA A 62 -8.72 -16.70 -34.09
N MET A 63 -8.34 -15.42 -33.98
CA MET A 63 -7.25 -14.84 -34.77
C MET A 63 -5.90 -15.46 -34.42
N LEU A 64 -5.59 -15.65 -33.14
CA LEU A 64 -4.37 -16.33 -32.68
C LEU A 64 -4.31 -17.80 -33.11
N LYS A 65 -5.45 -18.51 -33.09
CA LYS A 65 -5.55 -19.88 -33.63
C LYS A 65 -5.27 -19.91 -35.12
N LYS A 66 -5.72 -18.90 -35.87
CA LYS A 66 -5.44 -18.77 -37.31
C LYS A 66 -3.97 -18.47 -37.58
N THR A 67 -3.34 -17.59 -36.81
CA THR A 67 -1.90 -17.27 -36.96
C THR A 67 -1.04 -18.48 -36.57
N THR A 68 -1.31 -19.12 -35.44
CA THR A 68 -0.60 -20.34 -35.02
C THR A 68 -0.76 -21.48 -36.03
N ALA A 69 -1.94 -21.68 -36.63
CA ALA A 69 -2.14 -22.66 -37.70
C ALA A 69 -1.35 -22.35 -38.99
N ARG A 70 -1.15 -21.07 -39.31
CA ARG A 70 -0.30 -20.65 -40.45
C ARG A 70 1.18 -20.91 -40.15
N LEU A 71 1.64 -20.53 -38.96
CA LEU A 71 3.00 -20.80 -38.50
C LEU A 71 3.28 -22.31 -38.42
N GLU A 72 2.32 -23.11 -37.95
CA GLU A 72 2.42 -24.57 -37.90
C GLU A 72 2.69 -25.15 -39.30
N LYS A 73 1.99 -24.66 -40.32
CA LYS A 73 2.18 -25.10 -41.72
C LYS A 73 3.54 -24.67 -42.30
N GLN A 74 4.03 -23.48 -41.93
CA GLN A 74 5.33 -22.99 -42.38
C GLN A 74 6.49 -23.78 -41.76
N ILE A 75 6.41 -24.07 -40.45
CA ILE A 75 7.47 -24.79 -39.73
C ILE A 75 7.39 -26.31 -40.00
N TYR A 76 6.18 -26.85 -40.17
CA TYR A 76 5.93 -28.28 -40.39
C TYR A 76 5.03 -28.52 -41.62
N PRO A 77 5.61 -28.53 -42.83
CA PRO A 77 4.85 -28.77 -44.06
C PRO A 77 4.12 -30.13 -44.04
N ASN A 78 4.79 -31.16 -43.50
CA ASN A 78 4.31 -32.54 -43.49
C ASN A 78 3.06 -32.72 -42.62
N PRO A 79 1.94 -33.25 -43.16
CA PRO A 79 0.70 -33.44 -42.41
C PRO A 79 0.83 -34.46 -41.27
N VAL A 80 1.63 -35.52 -41.47
CA VAL A 80 1.84 -36.58 -40.46
C VAL A 80 2.57 -36.02 -39.23
N LEU A 81 3.62 -35.23 -39.43
CA LEU A 81 4.36 -34.59 -38.34
C LEU A 81 3.46 -33.64 -37.54
N ARG A 82 2.52 -32.93 -38.20
CA ARG A 82 1.53 -32.09 -37.53
C ARG A 82 0.61 -32.91 -36.62
N VAL A 83 0.11 -34.05 -37.07
CA VAL A 83 -0.74 -34.93 -36.25
C VAL A 83 0.02 -35.49 -35.05
N LEU A 84 1.23 -36.00 -35.26
CA LEU A 84 2.08 -36.52 -34.17
C LEU A 84 2.40 -35.45 -33.13
N ARG A 85 2.69 -34.22 -33.56
CA ARG A 85 2.94 -33.11 -32.64
C ARG A 85 1.69 -32.70 -31.87
N ARG A 86 0.53 -32.67 -32.50
CA ARG A 86 -0.75 -32.43 -31.81
C ARG A 86 -1.01 -33.49 -30.74
N LEU A 87 -0.72 -34.76 -31.03
CA LEU A 87 -0.83 -35.84 -30.07
C LEU A 87 0.17 -35.68 -28.92
N LYS A 88 1.44 -35.40 -29.20
CA LYS A 88 2.46 -35.07 -28.18
C LYS A 88 2.00 -33.91 -27.30
N SER A 89 1.44 -32.86 -27.89
CA SER A 89 0.98 -31.69 -27.14
C SER A 89 -0.17 -32.03 -26.19
N LEU A 90 -1.04 -32.98 -26.56
CA LEU A 90 -2.16 -33.42 -25.74
C LEU A 90 -1.71 -34.33 -24.60
N VAL A 91 -0.81 -35.28 -24.88
CA VAL A 91 -0.43 -36.34 -23.94
C VAL A 91 0.72 -35.93 -23.01
N TYR A 92 1.61 -35.04 -23.47
CA TYR A 92 2.84 -34.70 -22.74
C TYR A 92 2.97 -33.20 -22.47
N ASP A 93 2.94 -32.35 -23.50
CA ASP A 93 3.28 -30.93 -23.30
C ASP A 93 2.25 -30.22 -22.40
N ARG A 94 0.95 -30.49 -22.58
CA ARG A 94 -0.12 -29.93 -21.73
C ARG A 94 0.00 -30.31 -20.26
N PRO A 95 0.07 -31.60 -19.86
CA PRO A 95 0.17 -31.95 -18.45
C PRO A 95 1.42 -31.36 -17.80
N VAL A 96 2.58 -31.39 -18.48
CA VAL A 96 3.83 -30.79 -17.98
C VAL A 96 3.68 -29.28 -17.80
N GLN A 97 3.12 -28.56 -18.77
CA GLN A 97 2.89 -27.12 -18.67
C GLN A 97 1.89 -26.79 -17.54
N THR A 98 0.83 -27.58 -17.36
CA THR A 98 -0.11 -27.37 -16.26
C THR A 98 0.52 -27.65 -14.90
N ALA A 99 1.38 -28.67 -14.78
CA ALA A 99 2.11 -28.96 -13.56
C ALA A 99 3.09 -27.84 -13.20
N ARG A 100 3.87 -27.35 -14.18
CA ARG A 100 4.77 -26.20 -14.01
C ARG A 100 4.01 -24.95 -13.60
N LEU A 101 2.87 -24.66 -14.26
CA LEU A 101 2.03 -23.52 -13.91
C LEU A 101 1.46 -23.65 -12.48
N ARG A 102 1.11 -24.86 -12.04
CA ARG A 102 0.66 -25.09 -10.66
C ARG A 102 1.77 -24.82 -9.64
N GLN A 103 3.00 -25.27 -9.93
CA GLN A 103 4.16 -24.98 -9.09
C GLN A 103 4.44 -23.49 -9.03
N LEU A 104 4.56 -22.81 -10.18
CA LEU A 104 4.74 -21.36 -10.25
C LEU A 104 3.63 -20.60 -9.52
N LYS A 105 2.38 -21.06 -9.60
CA LYS A 105 1.26 -20.49 -8.85
C LYS A 105 1.46 -20.64 -7.34
N ALA A 106 1.80 -21.84 -6.87
CA ALA A 106 2.02 -22.11 -5.47
C ALA A 106 3.17 -21.25 -4.91
N ASP A 107 4.31 -21.22 -5.62
CA ASP A 107 5.48 -20.45 -5.23
C ASP A 107 5.18 -18.95 -5.17
N ASN A 108 4.48 -18.41 -6.18
CA ASN A 108 4.06 -17.01 -6.21
C ASN A 108 3.11 -16.67 -5.06
N ILE A 109 2.16 -17.54 -4.73
CA ILE A 109 1.24 -17.30 -3.60
C ILE A 109 2.02 -17.21 -2.29
N VAL A 110 3.01 -18.09 -2.09
CA VAL A 110 3.86 -18.06 -0.89
C VAL A 110 4.68 -16.77 -0.84
N SER A 111 5.39 -16.42 -1.91
CA SER A 111 6.19 -15.18 -1.97
C SER A 111 5.34 -13.93 -1.76
N LEU A 112 4.25 -13.77 -2.52
CA LEU A 112 3.35 -12.63 -2.38
C LEU A 112 2.69 -12.58 -1.00
N SER A 113 2.34 -13.72 -0.40
CA SER A 113 1.77 -13.73 0.94
C SER A 113 2.73 -13.13 1.99
N SER A 114 4.03 -13.39 1.84
CA SER A 114 5.06 -12.81 2.71
C SER A 114 5.25 -11.30 2.47
N GLU A 115 5.29 -10.87 1.22
CA GLU A 115 5.39 -9.44 0.84
C GLU A 115 4.18 -8.65 1.34
N LEU A 116 2.97 -9.20 1.15
CA LEU A 116 1.73 -8.59 1.63
C LEU A 116 1.65 -8.53 3.15
N GLY A 117 2.13 -9.58 3.83
CA GLY A 117 2.27 -9.59 5.28
C GLY A 117 3.16 -8.45 5.79
N SER A 118 4.27 -8.18 5.09
CA SER A 118 5.21 -7.11 5.46
C SER A 118 4.59 -5.71 5.41
N ILE A 119 3.69 -5.45 4.45
CA ILE A 119 2.94 -4.19 4.35
C ILE A 119 1.68 -4.17 5.23
N GLY A 120 1.39 -5.24 5.97
CA GLY A 120 0.25 -5.34 6.87
C GLY A 120 -1.08 -5.67 6.18
N VAL A 121 -1.06 -6.26 4.99
CA VAL A 121 -2.24 -6.73 4.26
C VAL A 121 -2.41 -8.23 4.47
N ASN A 122 -3.61 -8.65 4.90
CA ASN A 122 -3.90 -10.08 5.07
C ASN A 122 -4.16 -10.74 3.69
N PRO A 123 -3.33 -11.72 3.27
CA PRO A 123 -3.44 -12.36 1.97
C PRO A 123 -4.73 -13.18 1.79
N GLU A 124 -5.29 -13.74 2.87
CA GLU A 124 -6.51 -14.57 2.81
C GLU A 124 -7.71 -13.79 2.30
N ARG A 125 -7.76 -12.48 2.58
CA ARG A 125 -8.86 -11.61 2.13
C ARG A 125 -8.82 -11.32 0.63
N LEU A 126 -7.68 -11.55 -0.03
CA LEU A 126 -7.48 -11.19 -1.43
C LEU A 126 -7.87 -12.28 -2.41
N ASN A 127 -7.96 -13.54 -1.97
CA ASN A 127 -8.19 -14.70 -2.85
C ASN A 127 -7.23 -14.69 -4.06
N LEU A 128 -5.91 -14.59 -3.79
CA LEU A 128 -4.86 -14.46 -4.81
C LEU A 128 -4.96 -15.55 -5.88
N GLU A 129 -5.30 -16.79 -5.51
CA GLU A 129 -5.48 -17.91 -6.44
C GLU A 129 -6.40 -17.60 -7.64
N LYS A 130 -7.47 -16.82 -7.39
CA LYS A 130 -8.46 -16.46 -8.41
C LYS A 130 -8.08 -15.19 -9.18
N ARG A 131 -7.25 -14.33 -8.58
CA ARG A 131 -6.88 -13.02 -9.15
C ARG A 131 -5.57 -13.03 -9.92
N LEU A 132 -4.69 -14.00 -9.63
CA LEU A 132 -3.41 -14.14 -10.33
C LEU A 132 -3.64 -14.64 -11.76
N ASP A 133 -3.44 -13.74 -12.71
CA ASP A 133 -3.54 -13.99 -14.14
C ASP A 133 -2.14 -14.07 -14.77
N PHE A 134 -1.73 -15.27 -15.18
CA PHE A 134 -0.38 -15.48 -15.71
C PHE A 134 -0.21 -15.04 -17.17
N GLU A 135 -1.22 -14.46 -17.80
CA GLU A 135 -1.07 -13.91 -19.15
C GLU A 135 -0.77 -12.41 -19.15
N ASN A 136 -1.12 -11.71 -18.06
CA ASN A 136 -0.79 -10.31 -17.89
C ASN A 136 0.59 -10.18 -17.21
N PRO A 137 1.50 -9.31 -17.65
CA PRO A 137 2.71 -9.00 -16.88
C PRO A 137 2.45 -8.12 -15.66
N ARG A 138 1.36 -7.34 -15.65
CA ARG A 138 1.02 -6.40 -14.57
C ARG A 138 -0.33 -6.74 -13.97
N LEU A 139 -0.42 -6.72 -12.66
CA LEU A 139 -1.65 -7.01 -11.94
C LEU A 139 -1.87 -5.96 -10.86
N ASP A 140 -3.02 -5.30 -10.97
CA ASP A 140 -3.48 -4.34 -9.98
C ASP A 140 -4.60 -4.95 -9.14
N ILE A 141 -4.40 -5.06 -7.83
CA ILE A 141 -5.42 -5.58 -6.90
C ILE A 141 -5.89 -4.46 -5.98
N ALA A 142 -7.15 -4.06 -6.12
CA ALA A 142 -7.79 -3.15 -5.18
C ALA A 142 -8.14 -3.89 -3.88
N VAL A 143 -7.76 -3.29 -2.76
CA VAL A 143 -7.97 -3.77 -1.41
C VAL A 143 -8.61 -2.65 -0.61
N VAL A 144 -9.85 -2.87 -0.16
CA VAL A 144 -10.45 -2.00 0.85
C VAL A 144 -9.91 -2.47 2.19
N SER A 145 -9.08 -1.65 2.81
CA SER A 145 -8.44 -1.99 4.07
C SER A 145 -9.44 -1.85 5.22
N ALA A 146 -9.30 -2.71 6.23
CA ALA A 146 -10.03 -2.65 7.50
C ALA A 146 -9.31 -1.75 8.54
N TYR A 147 -8.46 -0.81 8.10
CA TYR A 147 -7.85 0.16 8.99
C TYR A 147 -8.86 1.27 9.31
N GLY A 148 -9.23 1.35 10.59
CA GLY A 148 -10.31 2.21 11.07
C GLY A 148 -11.69 1.58 10.84
N ALA A 149 -12.62 1.81 11.77
CA ALA A 149 -14.00 1.32 11.65
C ALA A 149 -14.73 1.91 10.41
N ASP A 150 -14.22 3.03 9.88
CA ASP A 150 -14.93 3.89 8.96
C ASP A 150 -14.67 3.58 7.48
N HIS A 151 -13.94 2.50 7.15
CA HIS A 151 -13.66 2.05 5.77
C HIS A 151 -13.10 3.15 4.84
N ASN A 152 -12.52 4.20 5.41
CA ASN A 152 -12.06 5.37 4.70
C ASN A 152 -10.68 5.17 4.06
N PHE A 153 -9.99 4.07 4.38
CA PHE A 153 -8.67 3.75 3.85
C PHE A 153 -8.73 2.64 2.80
N GLN A 154 -8.24 2.95 1.60
CA GLN A 154 -8.21 2.04 0.45
C GLN A 154 -6.78 1.91 -0.07
N MET A 155 -6.45 0.72 -0.57
CA MET A 155 -5.15 0.44 -1.16
C MET A 155 -5.35 -0.21 -2.53
N LYS A 156 -4.48 0.11 -3.47
CA LYS A 156 -4.39 -0.55 -4.77
C LYS A 156 -2.97 -1.08 -4.89
N LEU A 157 -2.81 -2.40 -4.82
CA LEU A 157 -1.53 -3.09 -4.89
C LEU A 157 -1.10 -3.18 -6.35
N HIS A 158 0.14 -2.83 -6.65
CA HIS A 158 0.73 -2.87 -7.97
C HIS A 158 1.76 -4.00 -8.03
N MET A 159 1.43 -5.04 -8.77
CA MET A 159 2.29 -6.22 -8.93
C MET A 159 2.75 -6.32 -10.38
N GLU A 160 3.98 -6.78 -10.57
CA GLU A 160 4.55 -7.03 -11.88
C GLU A 160 5.33 -8.35 -11.87
N LYS A 161 5.44 -8.98 -13.03
CA LYS A 161 6.30 -10.15 -13.18
C LYS A 161 7.76 -9.76 -13.32
N ASN A 162 8.60 -10.48 -12.60
CA ASN A 162 10.04 -10.44 -12.81
C ASN A 162 10.47 -11.32 -13.99
N ASP A 163 11.77 -11.33 -14.27
CA ASP A 163 12.39 -12.12 -15.35
C ASP A 163 12.19 -13.63 -15.21
N SER A 164 11.93 -14.11 -13.98
CA SER A 164 11.63 -15.51 -13.66
C SER A 164 10.15 -15.87 -13.82
N GLU A 165 9.34 -14.99 -14.43
CA GLU A 165 7.88 -15.10 -14.59
C GLU A 165 7.10 -15.13 -13.26
N ALA A 166 7.75 -14.80 -12.14
CA ALA A 166 7.16 -14.72 -10.82
C ALA A 166 6.65 -13.31 -10.54
N TYR A 167 5.51 -13.19 -9.87
CA TYR A 167 4.93 -11.91 -9.48
C TYR A 167 5.63 -11.36 -8.24
N GLN A 168 5.95 -10.07 -8.28
CA GLN A 168 6.50 -9.30 -7.17
C GLN A 168 5.66 -8.04 -6.95
N LEU A 169 5.56 -7.61 -5.70
CA LEU A 169 4.95 -6.34 -5.34
C LEU A 169 5.94 -5.20 -5.61
N ASN A 170 5.66 -4.37 -6.63
CA ASN A 170 6.45 -3.17 -6.90
C ASN A 170 6.08 -2.02 -5.94
N GLY A 171 4.82 -1.95 -5.53
CA GLY A 171 4.34 -0.89 -4.66
C GLY A 171 2.83 -0.90 -4.50
N TYR A 172 2.29 0.15 -3.90
CA TYR A 172 0.86 0.30 -3.73
C TYR A 172 0.44 1.77 -3.68
N THR A 173 -0.71 2.06 -4.27
CA THR A 173 -1.37 3.36 -4.11
C THR A 173 -2.32 3.28 -2.92
N ALA A 174 -2.10 4.12 -1.92
CA ALA A 174 -3.00 4.25 -0.78
C ALA A 174 -3.85 5.52 -0.94
N MET A 175 -5.10 5.44 -0.49
CA MET A 175 -6.06 6.53 -0.51
C MET A 175 -6.77 6.61 0.84
N LEU A 176 -6.77 7.79 1.44
CA LEU A 176 -7.55 8.11 2.62
C LEU A 176 -8.68 9.05 2.21
N LYS A 177 -9.91 8.56 2.29
CA LYS A 177 -11.12 9.30 1.97
C LYS A 177 -11.55 10.13 3.17
N ASP A 178 -11.97 11.36 2.90
CA ASP A 178 -12.67 12.17 3.89
C ASP A 178 -14.18 11.90 3.74
N PRO A 179 -14.86 11.40 4.79
CA PRO A 179 -16.27 11.02 4.69
C PRO A 179 -17.21 12.22 4.55
N VAL A 180 -16.78 13.42 4.94
CA VAL A 180 -17.59 14.64 4.91
C VAL A 180 -17.30 15.45 3.64
N ASN A 181 -16.05 15.50 3.21
CA ASN A 181 -15.65 16.25 2.02
C ASN A 181 -14.76 15.40 1.10
N PRO A 182 -15.32 14.77 0.06
CA PRO A 182 -14.55 13.95 -0.88
C PRO A 182 -13.35 14.65 -1.52
N GLU A 183 -13.39 15.98 -1.71
CA GLU A 183 -12.29 16.77 -2.29
C GLU A 183 -11.07 16.84 -1.37
N LYS A 184 -11.24 16.56 -0.07
CA LYS A 184 -10.13 16.46 0.89
C LYS A 184 -9.52 15.07 0.96
N SER A 185 -10.01 14.11 0.16
CA SER A 185 -9.40 12.79 0.07
C SER A 185 -7.97 12.90 -0.44
N ARG A 186 -7.06 12.15 0.16
CA ARG A 186 -5.63 12.18 -0.18
C ARG A 186 -5.19 10.82 -0.67
N SER A 187 -4.33 10.80 -1.67
CA SER A 187 -3.72 9.58 -2.18
C SER A 187 -2.24 9.76 -2.45
N TYR A 188 -1.48 8.67 -2.31
CA TYR A 188 -0.06 8.62 -2.62
C TYR A 188 0.35 7.19 -3.00
N THR A 189 1.30 7.08 -3.92
CA THR A 189 1.84 5.78 -4.37
C THR A 189 3.17 5.51 -3.65
N PHE A 190 3.19 4.46 -2.84
CA PHE A 190 4.35 4.03 -2.08
C PHE A 190 5.06 2.88 -2.79
N ASP A 191 6.38 2.96 -2.86
CA ASP A 191 7.24 1.87 -3.33
C ASP A 191 7.31 0.77 -2.25
N ALA A 192 7.27 -0.50 -2.67
CA ALA A 192 7.43 -1.64 -1.78
C ALA A 192 8.82 -1.64 -1.10
N ALA A 193 9.87 -1.19 -1.80
CA ALA A 193 11.22 -1.07 -1.26
C ALA A 193 11.31 -0.05 -0.10
N GLY A 194 10.37 0.90 -0.02
CA GLY A 194 10.29 1.85 1.09
C GLY A 194 9.87 1.20 2.42
N GLY A 195 9.34 -0.03 2.38
CA GLY A 195 8.96 -0.79 3.57
C GLY A 195 7.86 -0.12 4.41
N ILE A 196 7.09 0.78 3.81
CA ILE A 196 6.00 1.50 4.48
C ILE A 196 4.80 0.56 4.57
N ASN A 197 4.29 0.33 5.76
CA ASN A 197 3.08 -0.50 5.95
C ASN A 197 1.78 0.31 5.82
N ALA A 198 0.64 -0.38 5.72
CA ALA A 198 -0.68 0.23 5.59
C ALA A 198 -1.02 1.24 6.70
N ARG A 199 -0.59 1.00 7.94
CA ARG A 199 -0.84 1.91 9.08
C ARG A 199 0.02 3.17 8.98
N GLU A 200 1.27 3.03 8.58
CA GLU A 200 2.21 4.13 8.34
C GLU A 200 1.74 4.98 7.16
N ALA A 201 1.32 4.35 6.06
CA ALA A 201 0.75 5.03 4.90
C ALA A 201 -0.47 5.88 5.28
N ALA A 202 -1.39 5.35 6.08
CA ALA A 202 -2.54 6.11 6.57
C ALA A 202 -2.12 7.35 7.39
N LYS A 203 -1.09 7.24 8.23
CA LYS A 203 -0.54 8.35 9.01
C LYS A 203 0.14 9.40 8.13
N LEU A 204 0.93 8.96 7.15
CA LEU A 204 1.57 9.83 6.17
C LEU A 204 0.51 10.62 5.38
N LEU A 205 -0.57 9.97 4.94
CA LEU A 205 -1.69 10.64 4.26
C LEU A 205 -2.43 11.63 5.16
N GLN A 206 -2.48 11.39 6.47
CA GLN A 206 -2.97 12.38 7.45
C GLN A 206 -2.01 13.58 7.61
N GLY A 207 -0.80 13.53 7.03
CA GLY A 207 0.24 14.56 7.14
C GLY A 207 1.12 14.43 8.37
N ARG A 208 1.12 13.25 9.01
CA ARG A 208 1.97 12.94 10.17
C ARG A 208 3.31 12.39 9.71
N SER A 209 4.31 12.49 10.59
CA SER A 209 5.66 11.97 10.33
C SER A 209 5.83 10.55 10.86
N VAL A 210 6.62 9.74 10.18
CA VAL A 210 6.96 8.36 10.60
C VAL A 210 8.47 8.17 10.52
N LEU A 211 9.08 7.61 11.54
CA LEU A 211 10.48 7.23 11.56
C LEU A 211 10.64 5.79 11.02
N LYS A 212 11.50 5.61 10.03
CA LYS A 212 11.88 4.30 9.48
C LYS A 212 13.32 3.99 9.80
N HIS A 213 13.53 2.77 10.25
CA HIS A 213 14.85 2.18 10.47
C HIS A 213 15.21 1.35 9.24
N TYR A 214 16.45 1.46 8.80
CA TYR A 214 16.96 0.72 7.65
C TYR A 214 18.40 0.26 7.90
N GLN A 215 18.80 -0.83 7.29
CA GLN A 215 20.13 -1.39 7.46
C GLN A 215 21.15 -0.66 6.56
N ILE A 216 22.29 -0.31 7.14
CA ILE A 216 23.44 0.32 6.47
C ILE A 216 24.63 -0.64 6.55
N GLY A 217 24.79 -1.48 5.53
CA GLY A 217 25.81 -2.54 5.52
C GLY A 217 25.56 -3.64 6.56
N GLU A 218 26.56 -4.47 6.86
CA GLU A 218 26.31 -5.72 7.60
C GLU A 218 25.85 -5.51 9.06
N ASN A 219 26.33 -4.49 9.78
CA ASN A 219 26.11 -4.34 11.23
C ASN A 219 25.72 -2.93 11.70
N ARG A 220 25.22 -2.05 10.81
CA ARG A 220 24.75 -0.71 11.23
C ARG A 220 23.30 -0.50 10.82
N MET A 221 22.56 0.20 11.67
CA MET A 221 21.20 0.65 11.40
C MET A 221 21.22 2.17 11.26
N GLY A 222 20.61 2.68 10.21
CA GLY A 222 20.25 4.07 10.05
C GLY A 222 18.77 4.30 10.31
N SER A 223 18.41 5.56 10.50
CA SER A 223 17.03 5.98 10.68
C SER A 223 16.75 7.25 9.89
N LYS A 224 15.56 7.33 9.30
CA LYS A 224 15.09 8.51 8.57
C LYS A 224 13.63 8.81 8.88
N TRP A 225 13.31 10.09 9.00
CA TRP A 225 11.94 10.57 9.10
C TRP A 225 11.34 10.72 7.72
N LEU A 226 10.09 10.26 7.58
CA LEU A 226 9.29 10.35 6.39
C LEU A 226 8.04 11.19 6.67
N GLN A 227 7.71 12.13 5.79
CA GLN A 227 6.46 12.90 5.86
C GLN A 227 6.05 13.37 4.46
N LEU A 228 4.75 13.34 4.16
CA LEU A 228 4.23 13.91 2.92
C LEU A 228 4.09 15.43 3.04
N ASP A 229 4.68 16.15 2.08
CA ASP A 229 4.53 17.58 1.92
C ASP A 229 3.35 17.89 0.99
N PHE A 230 2.26 18.35 1.58
CA PHE A 230 1.06 18.76 0.84
C PHE A 230 1.10 20.23 0.39
N LYS A 231 2.11 21.00 0.82
CA LYS A 231 2.27 22.41 0.42
C LYS A 231 3.10 22.53 -0.85
N ASN A 232 4.15 21.70 -0.95
CA ASN A 232 5.01 21.63 -2.11
C ASN A 232 4.68 20.37 -2.91
N LEU A 233 4.05 20.57 -4.07
CA LEU A 233 3.67 19.50 -4.98
C LEU A 233 4.79 19.25 -6.00
N ASP A 234 4.86 18.03 -6.52
CA ASP A 234 5.73 17.68 -7.64
C ASP A 234 5.20 18.24 -8.98
N ILE A 235 5.89 17.90 -10.07
CA ILE A 235 5.55 18.33 -11.44
C ILE A 235 4.16 17.82 -11.87
N ASP A 236 3.71 16.69 -11.32
CA ASP A 236 2.41 16.10 -11.58
C ASP A 236 1.30 16.65 -10.66
N GLY A 237 1.63 17.61 -9.78
CA GLY A 237 0.70 18.15 -8.78
C GLY A 237 0.40 17.20 -7.62
N LYS A 238 1.27 16.22 -7.35
CA LYS A 238 1.13 15.26 -6.24
C LYS A 238 1.99 15.68 -5.03
N PRO A 239 1.59 15.34 -3.80
CA PRO A 239 2.40 15.59 -2.61
C PRO A 239 3.76 14.90 -2.70
N VAL A 240 4.83 15.54 -2.22
CA VAL A 240 6.17 14.96 -2.23
C VAL A 240 6.46 14.26 -0.90
N LEU A 241 6.95 13.02 -0.94
CA LEU A 241 7.47 12.35 0.26
C LEU A 241 8.86 12.90 0.60
N LYS A 242 8.96 13.65 1.70
CA LYS A 242 10.23 14.18 2.20
C LYS A 242 10.88 13.19 3.16
N GLU A 243 12.17 12.99 2.95
CA GLU A 243 13.04 12.21 3.83
C GLU A 243 14.00 13.13 4.58
N MET A 244 14.16 12.89 5.88
CA MET A 244 15.07 13.67 6.74
C MET A 244 15.88 12.74 7.62
N GLY A 245 17.13 13.12 7.89
CA GLY A 245 18.02 12.35 8.75
C GLY A 245 17.53 12.32 10.19
N ALA A 246 17.47 11.13 10.80
CA ALA A 246 17.23 11.03 12.23
C ALA A 246 18.39 11.64 13.03
N ASP A 247 18.08 12.19 14.20
CA ASP A 247 19.01 12.75 15.21
C ASP A 247 19.79 14.01 14.82
N TYR A 248 20.38 14.07 13.61
CA TYR A 248 21.14 15.23 13.15
C TYR A 248 20.23 16.37 12.68
N GLU A 249 19.16 16.05 11.94
CA GLU A 249 18.24 17.07 11.42
C GLU A 249 17.02 17.26 12.33
N PHE A 250 16.55 16.18 12.95
CA PHE A 250 15.40 16.22 13.86
C PHE A 250 15.55 15.21 15.00
N ASN A 251 15.98 15.73 16.17
CA ASN A 251 16.03 14.98 17.41
C ASN A 251 14.72 15.10 18.18
N ILE A 252 13.86 14.09 18.06
CA ILE A 252 12.54 14.09 18.69
C ILE A 252 12.63 14.14 20.22
N SER A 253 13.55 13.39 20.83
CA SER A 253 13.72 13.31 22.28
C SER A 253 14.01 14.67 22.91
N GLN A 254 14.86 15.49 22.26
CA GLN A 254 15.15 16.85 22.71
C GLN A 254 13.91 17.77 22.60
N GLN A 255 13.16 17.67 21.51
CA GLN A 255 11.95 18.49 21.31
C GLN A 255 10.84 18.12 22.29
N VAL A 256 10.64 16.83 22.53
CA VAL A 256 9.70 16.35 23.55
C VAL A 256 10.13 16.78 24.94
N ALA A 257 11.42 16.72 25.28
CA ALA A 257 11.92 17.17 26.58
C ALA A 257 11.67 18.67 26.84
N LYS A 258 11.79 19.52 25.82
CA LYS A 258 11.45 20.96 25.91
C LYS A 258 9.97 21.17 26.26
N ILE A 259 9.07 20.46 25.57
CA ILE A 259 7.63 20.54 25.82
C ILE A 259 7.27 19.95 27.18
N ALA A 260 7.86 18.80 27.53
CA ALA A 260 7.68 18.13 28.81
C ALA A 260 8.08 19.04 29.98
N SER A 261 9.22 19.73 29.86
CA SER A 261 9.68 20.71 30.85
C SER A 261 8.70 21.89 30.98
N ALA A 262 8.29 22.49 29.85
CA ALA A 262 7.38 23.63 29.86
C ALA A 262 6.00 23.30 30.48
N LEU A 263 5.51 22.07 30.28
CA LEU A 263 4.22 21.61 30.82
C LEU A 263 4.34 20.96 32.20
N GLU A 264 5.57 20.71 32.69
CA GLU A 264 5.91 19.87 33.84
C GLU A 264 5.30 18.46 33.74
N LYS A 265 5.41 17.85 32.56
CA LYS A 265 4.89 16.51 32.22
C LYS A 265 6.00 15.62 31.71
N TRP A 266 6.90 15.21 32.61
CA TRP A 266 8.05 14.38 32.26
C TRP A 266 7.68 12.97 31.81
N GLU A 267 6.46 12.49 32.08
CA GLU A 267 5.96 11.23 31.53
C GLU A 267 5.98 11.18 29.98
N LEU A 268 5.98 12.34 29.32
CA LEU A 268 6.09 12.47 27.87
C LEU A 268 7.45 12.02 27.32
N THR A 269 8.52 12.03 28.13
CA THR A 269 9.85 11.58 27.70
C THR A 269 10.03 10.06 27.83
N SER A 270 8.99 9.34 28.26
CA SER A 270 9.05 7.88 28.35
C SER A 270 9.26 7.23 26.98
N ALA A 271 10.02 6.12 26.96
CA ALA A 271 10.32 5.39 25.73
C ALA A 271 9.05 4.98 24.94
N ARG A 272 7.95 4.67 25.65
CA ARG A 272 6.66 4.34 25.03
C ARG A 272 6.05 5.51 24.27
N VAL A 273 6.17 6.73 24.79
CA VAL A 273 5.65 7.93 24.13
C VAL A 273 6.51 8.28 22.92
N LEU A 274 7.84 8.21 23.07
CA LEU A 274 8.77 8.44 21.97
C LEU A 274 8.56 7.43 20.82
N ASP A 275 8.51 6.12 21.11
CA ASP A 275 8.20 5.08 20.12
C ASP A 275 6.84 5.32 19.46
N GLY A 276 5.85 5.79 20.22
CA GLY A 276 4.54 6.16 19.71
C GLY A 276 4.62 7.30 18.69
N LEU A 277 5.36 8.36 19.01
CA LEU A 277 5.55 9.51 18.13
C LEU A 277 6.39 9.18 16.90
N GLU A 278 7.43 8.36 17.05
CA GLU A 278 8.24 7.81 15.95
C GLU A 278 7.39 7.01 14.98
N LYS A 279 6.43 6.23 15.50
CA LYS A 279 5.46 5.52 14.66
C LYS A 279 4.40 6.46 14.06
N GLY A 280 4.43 7.77 14.29
CA GLY A 280 3.44 8.73 13.81
C GLY A 280 2.09 8.68 14.53
N ASN A 281 2.06 8.19 15.76
CA ASN A 281 0.87 8.27 16.61
C ASN A 281 0.72 9.68 17.20
N GLN A 282 -0.52 10.07 17.48
CA GLN A 282 -0.83 11.25 18.28
C GLN A 282 -0.95 10.86 19.75
N ILE A 283 -0.29 11.62 20.63
CA ILE A 283 -0.28 11.36 22.07
C ILE A 283 -1.21 12.35 22.75
N LEU A 284 -2.27 11.83 23.36
CA LEU A 284 -3.26 12.65 24.05
C LEU A 284 -2.68 13.27 25.33
N LEU A 285 -2.77 14.59 25.45
CA LEU A 285 -2.43 15.34 26.65
C LEU A 285 -3.70 15.57 27.48
N LYS A 286 -4.00 14.68 28.44
CA LYS A 286 -5.12 14.90 29.36
C LYS A 286 -4.82 16.08 30.30
N GLY A 287 -5.75 17.03 30.42
CA GLY A 287 -5.78 17.99 31.53
C GLY A 287 -5.03 19.31 31.32
N VAL A 288 -5.16 19.98 30.18
CA VAL A 288 -4.83 21.41 30.07
C VAL A 288 -6.02 22.15 29.47
N GLY A 289 -6.66 23.03 30.24
CA GLY A 289 -7.75 23.89 29.73
C GLY A 289 -9.11 23.23 29.48
N GLY A 290 -9.22 21.90 29.52
CA GLY A 290 -10.47 21.17 29.26
C GLY A 290 -10.66 20.76 27.79
N GLU A 291 -9.80 21.24 26.90
CA GLU A 291 -9.77 20.88 25.48
C GLU A 291 -8.79 19.74 25.22
N THR A 292 -9.20 18.78 24.37
CA THR A 292 -8.36 17.67 23.94
C THR A 292 -7.21 18.19 23.06
N THR A 293 -5.98 18.07 23.56
CA THR A 293 -4.76 18.41 22.81
C THR A 293 -3.92 17.17 22.56
N PHE A 294 -3.36 17.07 21.35
CA PHE A 294 -2.51 15.99 20.90
C PHE A 294 -1.09 16.50 20.66
N LEU A 295 -0.11 15.70 21.09
CA LEU A 295 1.29 15.87 20.76
C LEU A 295 1.63 15.00 19.54
N GLU A 296 2.35 15.56 18.57
CA GLU A 296 2.73 14.87 17.34
C GLU A 296 4.05 15.39 16.74
N ALA A 297 4.75 14.50 16.04
CA ALA A 297 6.00 14.83 15.36
C ALA A 297 5.76 15.44 13.97
N ASN A 298 6.42 16.56 13.70
CA ASN A 298 6.46 17.21 12.40
C ASN A 298 7.92 17.33 11.94
N ALA A 299 8.34 16.35 11.14
CA ALA A 299 9.73 16.24 10.73
C ALA A 299 10.10 17.33 9.71
N ILE A 300 9.21 17.69 8.77
CA ILE A 300 9.46 18.75 7.78
C ILE A 300 9.81 20.07 8.46
N ASP A 301 9.05 20.44 9.50
CA ASP A 301 9.30 21.65 10.29
C ASP A 301 10.32 21.42 11.43
N LYS A 302 10.85 20.19 11.56
CA LYS A 302 11.87 19.76 12.55
C LYS A 302 11.47 20.03 14.00
N GLN A 303 10.18 19.86 14.31
CA GLN A 303 9.63 20.17 15.62
C GLN A 303 8.54 19.17 16.04
N VAL A 304 8.28 19.13 17.35
CA VAL A 304 7.10 18.46 17.89
C VAL A 304 6.04 19.54 18.11
N VAL A 305 4.85 19.31 17.56
CA VAL A 305 3.75 20.30 17.60
C VAL A 305 2.60 19.78 18.44
N LEU A 306 1.83 20.73 18.96
CA LEU A 306 0.59 20.48 19.68
C LEU A 306 -0.58 20.80 18.77
N ARG A 307 -1.53 19.89 18.63
CA ARG A 307 -2.73 20.10 17.82
C ARG A 307 -4.00 19.87 18.62
N ASN A 308 -5.02 20.67 18.36
CA ASN A 308 -6.36 20.44 18.90
C ASN A 308 -7.13 19.38 18.09
N GLU A 309 -8.39 19.09 18.46
CA GLU A 309 -9.25 18.12 17.75
C GLU A 309 -9.48 18.48 16.27
N GLN A 310 -9.45 19.77 15.94
CA GLN A 310 -9.62 20.27 14.58
C GLN A 310 -8.29 20.24 13.78
N GLY A 311 -7.20 19.75 14.36
CA GLY A 311 -5.88 19.66 13.72
C GLY A 311 -5.15 21.00 13.58
N LYS A 312 -5.58 22.04 14.30
CA LYS A 312 -4.90 23.34 14.32
C LYS A 312 -3.79 23.35 15.37
N SER A 313 -2.68 24.01 15.05
CA SER A 313 -1.54 24.15 15.96
C SER A 313 -1.91 24.98 17.19
N VAL A 314 -1.49 24.53 18.37
CA VAL A 314 -1.68 25.19 19.66
C VAL A 314 -0.30 25.60 20.19
N ALA A 315 -0.17 26.84 20.66
CA ALA A 315 1.07 27.35 21.22
C ALA A 315 1.30 26.77 22.64
N VAL A 316 2.53 26.37 22.96
CA VAL A 316 2.87 25.80 24.28
C VAL A 316 2.55 26.80 25.40
N GLU A 317 2.78 28.09 25.16
CA GLU A 317 2.57 29.19 26.12
C GLU A 317 1.08 29.34 26.48
N SER A 318 0.18 29.06 25.54
CA SER A 318 -1.26 29.12 25.78
C SER A 318 -1.70 28.02 26.76
N LEU A 319 -1.10 26.84 26.67
CA LEU A 319 -1.33 25.71 27.58
C LEU A 319 -0.74 25.97 28.97
N VAL A 320 0.47 26.54 29.03
CA VAL A 320 1.11 26.92 30.30
C VAL A 320 0.28 27.98 31.03
N SER A 321 -0.19 29.00 30.31
CA SER A 321 -1.07 30.04 30.87
C SER A 321 -2.38 29.45 31.38
N ALA A 322 -3.04 28.56 30.63
CA ALA A 322 -4.26 27.89 31.06
C ALA A 322 -4.07 27.04 32.32
N LYS A 323 -2.91 26.37 32.46
CA LYS A 323 -2.53 25.64 33.68
C LYS A 323 -2.42 26.57 34.89
N LYS A 324 -1.77 27.73 34.74
CA LYS A 324 -1.64 28.75 35.80
C LYS A 324 -3.00 29.30 36.24
N THR A 325 -3.89 29.65 35.29
CA THR A 325 -5.23 30.17 35.61
C THR A 325 -6.13 29.12 36.30
N GLN A 326 -5.93 27.82 36.04
CA GLN A 326 -6.63 26.75 36.77
C GLN A 326 -6.10 26.56 38.20
N MET A 327 -4.80 26.80 38.44
CA MET A 327 -4.21 26.77 39.78
C MET A 327 -4.58 27.98 40.64
N GLU A 328 -4.86 29.14 40.02
CA GLU A 328 -5.21 30.39 40.72
C GLU A 328 -6.69 30.54 41.10
N LYS A 329 -7.58 29.62 40.71
CA LYS A 329 -8.96 29.64 41.24
C LYS A 329 -8.95 29.18 42.70
N PRO A 330 -9.30 30.04 43.69
CA PRO A 330 -9.38 29.60 45.07
C PRO A 330 -10.49 28.54 45.21
N LYS A 331 -10.17 27.43 45.88
CA LYS A 331 -11.16 26.46 46.37
C LYS A 331 -12.10 27.17 47.34
N SER A 332 -13.17 27.78 46.84
CA SER A 332 -14.29 28.19 47.69
C SER A 332 -14.99 26.91 48.15
N LEU A 333 -14.64 26.44 49.35
CA LEU A 333 -15.41 25.48 50.12
C LEU A 333 -16.83 26.05 50.30
N LYS A 334 -17.79 25.53 49.54
CA LYS A 334 -19.21 25.72 49.87
C LYS A 334 -19.54 24.79 51.04
N LEU A 335 -19.48 25.31 52.26
CA LEU A 335 -20.15 24.73 53.41
C LEU A 335 -21.66 24.87 53.19
N THR A 336 -22.33 23.80 52.76
CA THR A 336 -23.79 23.74 52.81
C THR A 336 -24.19 23.28 54.20
N LYS A 337 -24.52 24.22 55.09
CA LYS A 337 -25.29 23.94 56.33
C LYS A 337 -26.70 23.52 55.92
N SER A 338 -27.01 22.23 55.97
CA SER A 338 -28.39 21.75 55.91
C SER A 338 -29.04 21.93 57.29
N ARG A 339 -29.85 22.99 57.43
CA ARG A 339 -30.73 23.18 58.59
C ARG A 339 -32.05 22.47 58.29
N LYS A 340 -32.30 21.39 59.03
CA LYS A 340 -33.56 20.66 59.13
C LYS A 340 -34.70 21.62 59.51
N LYS A 341 -35.82 21.58 58.79
CA LYS A 341 -37.15 21.93 59.33
C LYS A 341 -38.22 21.08 58.64
N GLU A 342 -38.80 20.18 59.42
CA GLU A 342 -40.09 19.56 59.18
C GLU A 342 -41.18 20.63 59.27
N GLN A 343 -42.18 20.59 58.38
CA GLN A 343 -43.55 20.16 58.69
C GLN A 343 -44.53 20.59 57.59
N SER A 344 -45.29 19.59 57.12
CA SER A 344 -46.74 19.60 56.91
C SER A 344 -47.35 20.69 56.03
N GLN A 345 -47.91 20.29 54.88
CA GLN A 345 -49.36 20.35 54.67
C GLN A 345 -49.80 19.56 53.44
N SER A 346 -51.02 19.08 53.58
CA SER A 346 -51.77 18.06 52.87
C SER A 346 -52.55 18.57 51.64
N LEU A 347 -52.96 17.60 50.81
CA LEU A 347 -54.26 17.44 50.14
C LEU A 347 -54.50 18.01 48.71
N VAL A 348 -55.09 17.11 47.88
CA VAL A 348 -56.14 17.30 46.84
C VAL A 348 -55.61 17.67 45.44
N VAL A 349 -55.86 16.97 44.32
CA VAL A 349 -56.81 15.90 43.89
C VAL A 349 -56.01 14.80 43.17
#